data_AF-A0A9N9DT59-F1
#
_entry.id   AF-A0A9N9DT59-F1
#
_cell.length_a   1.000
_cell.length_b   1.000
_cell.length_c   1.000
_cell.angle_alpha   90.00
_cell.angle_beta   90.00
_cell.angle_gamma   90.00
#
_symmetry.space_group_name_H-M   'P 1'
#
loop_
_entity.id
_entity.type
_entity.pdbx_description
1 polymer ?
#
loop_
_entity_poly.entity_id
_entity_poly.type
_entity_poly.pdbx_seq_one_letter_code
_entity_poly.pdbx_strand_id
1 'polypeptide(L)'
;MDNTDKDDASFSVPTVATQAVLVKSTSMPDNATIIKGPDFNQNHSLNDLLKNYSRIGFQATSVGQAINRNWRLSDDPILPDESDDYKLPAVRSSTKCKIFLGYTSNLVSSGLREIFRFLVQHSLVDVVVTTAGGVEEDFIKCLGPTYLGDFHLPGAQLRKQGINRIGNLLVPNENYCKFEDWVVPILDRLLEEQQSE
;
A
#
# COMPACT_ATOMS: atom_id res chain seq x y z
N MET A 1 13.82 16.87 76.49
CA MET A 1 12.72 17.64 75.90
C MET A 1 13.42 18.82 75.26
N ASP A 2 13.64 18.85 73.97
CA ASP A 2 12.56 18.93 72.99
C ASP A 2 12.91 18.26 71.67
N ASN A 3 11.89 17.67 71.07
CA ASN A 3 11.94 16.90 69.84
C ASN A 3 10.85 17.47 68.93
N THR A 4 11.15 18.51 68.17
CA THR A 4 10.28 18.99 67.07
C THR A 4 11.07 19.92 66.16
N ASP A 5 11.37 19.45 64.96
CA ASP A 5 10.90 20.10 63.72
C ASP A 5 11.57 19.40 62.54
N LYS A 6 10.95 18.27 62.14
CA LYS A 6 11.04 17.82 60.76
C LYS A 6 10.05 18.70 59.99
N ASP A 7 10.58 19.68 59.28
CA ASP A 7 9.85 20.40 58.24
C ASP A 7 9.33 19.38 57.21
N ASP A 8 8.07 18.98 57.36
CA ASP A 8 7.28 18.42 56.26
C ASP A 8 7.06 19.55 55.27
N ALA A 9 8.06 19.80 54.42
CA ALA A 9 7.92 20.66 53.27
C ALA A 9 6.91 20.01 52.32
N SER A 10 5.64 20.36 52.50
CA SER A 10 4.58 19.98 51.59
C SER A 10 4.93 20.55 50.22
N PHE A 11 5.40 19.70 49.31
CA PHE A 11 5.61 20.06 47.92
C PHE A 11 4.26 20.39 47.29
N SER A 12 3.84 21.65 47.39
CA SER A 12 2.64 22.13 46.70
C SER A 12 2.95 22.15 45.20
N VAL A 13 2.18 21.40 44.42
CA VAL A 13 2.33 21.36 42.97
C VAL A 13 2.23 22.79 42.43
N PRO A 14 3.18 23.27 41.61
CA PRO A 14 3.15 24.63 41.09
C PRO A 14 1.83 24.90 40.35
N THR A 15 1.16 26.01 40.68
CA THR A 15 -0.14 26.38 40.10
C THR A 15 -0.13 26.38 38.57
N VAL A 16 1.00 26.78 37.97
CA VAL A 16 1.20 26.77 36.51
C VAL A 16 1.17 25.35 35.94
N ALA A 17 1.79 24.38 36.62
CA ALA A 17 1.74 22.98 36.22
C ALA A 17 0.32 22.41 36.35
N THR A 18 -0.40 22.75 37.43
CA THR A 18 -1.79 22.34 37.62
C THR A 18 -2.70 22.89 36.53
N GLN A 19 -2.58 24.17 36.20
CA GLN A 19 -3.38 24.81 35.16
C GLN A 19 -3.07 24.29 33.76
N ALA A 20 -1.81 23.94 33.47
CA ALA A 20 -1.41 23.39 32.18
C ALA A 20 -1.84 21.93 31.97
N VAL A 21 -1.81 21.10 33.02
CA VAL A 21 -2.09 19.66 32.92
C VAL A 21 -3.57 19.33 33.13
N LEU A 22 -4.27 20.08 33.98
CA LEU A 22 -5.67 19.81 34.34
C LEU A 22 -6.68 20.67 33.57
N VAL A 23 -6.34 21.07 32.34
CA VAL A 23 -7.26 21.77 31.45
C VAL A 23 -8.47 20.88 31.19
N LYS A 24 -9.69 21.41 31.38
CA LYS A 24 -10.92 20.68 31.06
C LYS A 24 -11.08 20.57 29.55
N SER A 25 -11.25 19.35 29.06
CA SER A 25 -11.56 19.10 27.65
C SER A 25 -12.98 19.51 27.30
N THR A 26 -13.18 19.94 26.05
CA THR A 26 -14.52 20.00 25.44
C THR A 26 -15.05 18.59 25.17
N SER A 27 -16.36 18.46 24.93
CA SER A 27 -16.94 17.19 24.48
C SER A 27 -16.46 16.83 23.08
N MET A 28 -16.30 15.53 22.83
CA MET A 28 -16.06 15.01 21.48
C MET A 28 -17.37 15.00 20.67
N PRO A 29 -17.29 15.10 19.33
CA PRO A 29 -18.46 14.93 18.47
C PRO A 29 -19.14 13.57 18.64
N ASP A 30 -20.46 13.49 18.48
CA ASP A 30 -21.24 12.25 18.62
C ASP A 30 -20.86 11.18 17.58
N ASN A 31 -20.39 11.61 16.41
CA ASN A 31 -19.91 10.73 15.34
C ASN A 31 -18.42 10.38 15.47
N ALA A 32 -17.76 10.76 16.57
CA ALA A 32 -16.35 10.43 16.79
C ALA A 32 -16.16 8.91 16.85
N THR A 33 -15.22 8.41 16.05
CA THR A 33 -14.89 6.98 16.06
C THR A 33 -14.11 6.64 17.32
N ILE A 34 -14.69 5.79 18.17
CA ILE A 34 -14.02 5.30 19.39
C ILE A 34 -13.01 4.20 19.00
N ILE A 35 -11.76 4.41 19.40
CA ILE A 35 -10.66 3.45 19.24
C ILE A 35 -10.96 2.18 20.04
N LYS A 36 -10.99 1.04 19.35
CA LYS A 36 -11.22 -0.28 19.93
C LYS A 36 -10.68 -1.35 18.97
N GLY A 37 -9.71 -2.12 19.45
CA GLY A 37 -9.18 -3.28 18.73
C GLY A 37 -10.09 -4.52 18.82
N PRO A 38 -9.78 -5.58 18.05
CA PRO A 38 -10.51 -6.84 18.12
C PRO A 38 -10.30 -7.53 19.48
N ASP A 39 -11.39 -8.06 20.06
CA ASP A 39 -11.37 -8.81 21.32
C ASP A 39 -11.20 -10.31 21.05
N PHE A 40 -10.00 -10.85 21.24
CA PHE A 40 -9.69 -12.25 20.95
C PHE A 40 -10.33 -13.27 21.90
N ASN A 41 -11.10 -12.86 22.91
CA ASN A 41 -11.98 -13.78 23.63
C ASN A 41 -13.21 -14.17 22.78
N GLN A 42 -13.45 -13.46 21.68
CA GLN A 42 -14.46 -13.77 20.68
C GLN A 42 -13.78 -14.41 19.45
N ASN A 43 -14.52 -15.27 18.75
CA ASN A 43 -14.06 -15.81 17.48
C ASN A 43 -14.14 -14.74 16.39
N HIS A 44 -13.05 -14.51 15.66
CA HIS A 44 -12.99 -13.56 14.55
C HIS A 44 -12.62 -14.27 13.25
N SER A 45 -13.33 -13.95 12.17
CA SER A 45 -12.84 -14.25 10.81
C SER A 45 -11.77 -13.23 10.39
N LEU A 46 -11.01 -13.54 9.34
CA LEU A 46 -10.07 -12.57 8.76
C LEU A 46 -10.78 -11.27 8.34
N ASN A 47 -12.00 -11.37 7.80
CA ASN A 47 -12.79 -10.20 7.42
C ASN A 47 -13.18 -9.34 8.63
N ASP A 48 -13.47 -9.97 9.77
CA ASP A 48 -13.78 -9.23 11.01
C ASP A 48 -12.54 -8.49 11.51
N LEU A 49 -11.36 -9.13 11.44
CA LEU A 49 -10.10 -8.47 11.79
C LEU A 49 -9.84 -7.26 10.88
N LEU A 50 -9.95 -7.41 9.56
CA LEU A 50 -9.74 -6.32 8.59
C LEU A 50 -10.73 -5.17 8.75
N LYS A 51 -12.00 -5.45 9.10
CA LYS A 51 -12.98 -4.39 9.39
C LYS A 51 -12.59 -3.57 10.62
N ASN A 52 -12.07 -4.24 11.65
CA ASN A 52 -11.65 -3.59 12.89
C ASN A 52 -10.43 -2.66 12.71
N TYR A 53 -9.64 -2.81 11.63
CA TYR A 53 -8.46 -1.97 11.38
C TYR A 53 -8.76 -0.47 11.35
N SER A 54 -9.95 -0.08 10.87
CA SER A 54 -10.44 1.31 10.91
C SER A 54 -10.45 1.93 12.32
N ARG A 55 -10.53 1.10 13.37
CA ARG A 55 -10.66 1.49 14.78
C ARG A 55 -9.46 1.12 15.65
N ILE A 56 -8.37 0.63 15.07
CA ILE A 56 -7.13 0.30 15.80
C ILE A 56 -6.27 1.54 16.03
N GLY A 57 -6.18 2.44 15.04
CA GLY A 57 -5.30 3.61 15.07
C GLY A 57 -4.06 3.45 14.19
N PHE A 58 -3.36 4.57 13.95
CA PHE A 58 -2.14 4.63 13.15
C PHE A 58 -2.33 4.04 11.73
N GLN A 59 -1.34 3.28 11.22
CA GLN A 59 -1.39 2.70 9.88
C GLN A 59 -2.51 1.68 9.69
N ALA A 60 -2.98 1.04 10.78
CA ALA A 60 -4.13 0.14 10.68
C ALA A 60 -5.38 0.90 10.22
N THR A 61 -5.62 2.11 10.75
CA THR A 61 -6.74 2.94 10.30
C THR A 61 -6.61 3.31 8.82
N SER A 62 -5.40 3.63 8.35
CA SER A 62 -5.15 3.91 6.92
C SER A 62 -5.47 2.71 6.03
N VAL A 63 -5.09 1.49 6.43
CA VAL A 63 -5.45 0.26 5.71
C VAL A 63 -6.96 0.02 5.73
N GLY A 64 -7.62 0.18 6.87
CA GLY A 64 -9.07 0.04 6.99
C GLY A 64 -9.84 1.02 6.12
N GLN A 65 -9.36 2.27 6.00
CA GLN A 65 -9.93 3.26 5.08
C GLN A 65 -9.71 2.86 3.61
N ALA A 66 -8.52 2.36 3.25
CA ALA A 66 -8.22 1.92 1.89
C ALA A 66 -9.10 0.73 1.44
N ILE A 67 -9.38 -0.22 2.33
CA ILE A 67 -10.23 -1.39 2.06
C ILE A 67 -11.69 -0.97 1.78
N ASN A 68 -12.20 0.01 2.54
CA ASN A 68 -13.60 0.45 2.43
C ASN A 68 -13.81 1.51 1.34
N ARG A 69 -12.78 1.86 0.57
CA ARG A 69 -12.88 2.89 -0.45
C ARG A 69 -13.73 2.40 -1.62
N ASN A 70 -14.79 3.13 -1.90
CA ASN A 70 -15.58 2.96 -3.11
C ASN A 70 -15.02 3.81 -4.25
N TRP A 71 -15.11 3.29 -5.47
CA TRP A 71 -14.57 3.93 -6.68
C TRP A 71 -15.71 4.52 -7.53
N ARG A 72 -16.52 5.40 -6.91
CA ARG A 72 -17.64 6.12 -7.53
C ARG A 72 -17.56 7.60 -7.20
N LEU A 73 -18.06 8.43 -8.12
CA LEU A 73 -18.08 9.89 -7.92
C LEU A 73 -18.94 10.31 -6.73
N SER A 74 -19.92 9.48 -6.33
CA SER A 74 -20.74 9.72 -5.14
C SER A 74 -19.96 9.77 -3.83
N ASP A 75 -18.76 9.19 -3.78
CA ASP A 75 -17.93 9.16 -2.57
C ASP A 75 -16.94 10.34 -2.49
N ASP A 76 -16.79 11.10 -3.58
CA ASP A 76 -15.98 12.31 -3.62
C ASP A 76 -16.84 13.55 -3.28
N PRO A 77 -16.27 14.56 -2.59
CA PRO A 77 -16.98 15.80 -2.33
C PRO A 77 -17.29 16.54 -3.64
N ILE A 78 -18.42 17.25 -3.66
CA ILE A 78 -18.77 18.11 -4.80
C ILE A 78 -17.81 19.29 -4.83
N LEU A 79 -17.12 19.47 -5.96
CA LEU A 79 -16.19 20.59 -6.15
C LEU A 79 -16.94 21.85 -6.61
N PRO A 80 -16.44 23.06 -6.27
CA PRO A 80 -17.11 24.31 -6.64
C PRO A 80 -17.25 24.53 -8.16
N ASP A 81 -16.33 23.99 -8.95
CA ASP A 81 -16.23 24.10 -10.40
C ASP A 81 -16.88 22.94 -11.17
N GLU A 82 -17.54 22.02 -10.46
CA GLU A 82 -18.17 20.85 -11.05
C GLU A 82 -19.43 21.24 -11.85
N SER A 83 -19.65 20.61 -13.01
CA SER A 83 -20.83 20.89 -13.83
C SER A 83 -22.11 20.42 -13.14
N ASP A 84 -23.23 21.09 -13.43
CA ASP A 84 -24.50 20.80 -12.75
C ASP A 84 -25.00 19.37 -12.98
N ASP A 85 -24.68 18.78 -14.13
CA ASP A 85 -25.02 17.38 -14.44
C ASP A 85 -24.35 16.39 -13.46
N TYR A 86 -23.09 16.63 -13.08
CA TYR A 86 -22.37 15.78 -12.13
C TYR A 86 -22.71 16.06 -10.67
N LYS A 87 -23.53 17.08 -10.36
CA LYS A 87 -24.05 17.32 -9.01
C LYS A 87 -25.27 16.44 -8.71
N LEU A 88 -25.93 15.90 -9.74
CA LEU A 88 -27.12 15.07 -9.58
C LEU A 88 -26.78 13.73 -8.91
N PRO A 89 -27.43 13.35 -7.78
CA PRO A 89 -27.10 12.14 -7.04
C PRO A 89 -27.11 10.85 -7.88
N ALA A 90 -28.09 10.73 -8.78
CA ALA A 90 -28.21 9.58 -9.67
C ALA A 90 -27.01 9.47 -10.63
N VAL A 91 -26.57 10.58 -11.20
CA VAL A 91 -25.41 10.64 -12.10
C VAL A 91 -24.13 10.32 -11.32
N ARG A 92 -23.93 10.89 -10.13
CA ARG A 92 -22.76 10.59 -9.29
C ARG A 92 -22.65 9.10 -8.93
N SER A 93 -23.77 8.47 -8.58
CA SER A 93 -23.80 7.06 -8.21
C SER A 93 -23.51 6.12 -9.39
N SER A 94 -23.85 6.52 -10.61
CA SER A 94 -23.63 5.73 -11.83
C SER A 94 -22.29 6.04 -12.51
N THR A 95 -21.67 7.17 -12.18
CA THR A 95 -20.38 7.59 -12.75
C THR A 95 -19.25 6.78 -12.12
N LYS A 96 -18.64 5.92 -12.93
CA LYS A 96 -17.45 5.14 -12.54
C LYS A 96 -16.19 5.99 -12.67
N CYS A 97 -15.29 5.84 -11.70
CA CYS A 97 -13.95 6.41 -11.78
C CYS A 97 -13.10 5.63 -12.79
N LYS A 98 -12.25 6.33 -13.54
CA LYS A 98 -11.14 5.69 -14.28
C LYS A 98 -10.04 5.34 -13.29
N ILE A 99 -9.71 4.06 -13.16
CA ILE A 99 -8.75 3.57 -12.17
C ILE A 99 -7.38 3.44 -12.81
N PHE A 100 -6.44 4.28 -12.34
CA PHE A 100 -5.03 4.21 -12.69
C PHE A 100 -4.28 3.38 -11.65
N LEU A 101 -3.72 2.25 -12.08
CA LEU A 101 -2.88 1.39 -11.25
C LEU A 101 -1.40 1.69 -11.53
N GLY A 102 -0.73 2.26 -10.52
CA GLY A 102 0.70 2.49 -10.53
C GLY A 102 1.44 1.52 -9.62
N TYR A 103 2.51 0.89 -10.13
CA TYR A 103 3.40 0.06 -9.30
C TYR A 103 4.85 0.10 -9.79
N THR A 104 5.79 -0.04 -8.85
CA THR A 104 7.23 -0.14 -9.12
C THR A 104 7.63 -1.57 -9.52
N SER A 105 8.78 -1.72 -10.21
CA SER A 105 9.26 -3.02 -10.72
C SER A 105 9.34 -4.13 -9.67
N ASN A 106 9.84 -3.81 -8.47
CA ASN A 106 10.00 -4.77 -7.38
C ASN A 106 8.69 -5.47 -6.96
N LEU A 107 7.53 -4.83 -7.20
CA LEU A 107 6.23 -5.43 -6.91
C LEU A 107 5.89 -6.53 -7.92
N VAL A 108 6.32 -6.40 -9.17
CA VAL A 108 6.23 -7.47 -10.18
C VAL A 108 7.25 -8.58 -9.93
N SER A 109 8.45 -8.25 -9.41
CA SER A 109 9.40 -9.27 -8.92
C SER A 109 8.77 -10.17 -7.85
N SER A 110 7.94 -9.58 -6.98
CA SER A 110 7.22 -10.27 -5.91
C SER A 110 6.02 -11.10 -6.39
N GLY A 111 5.33 -11.77 -5.47
CA GLY A 111 4.08 -12.48 -5.76
C GLY A 111 2.85 -11.58 -5.93
N LEU A 112 2.98 -10.25 -5.77
CA LEU A 112 1.89 -9.31 -6.06
C LEU A 112 1.57 -9.25 -7.56
N ARG A 113 2.50 -9.67 -8.42
CA ARG A 113 2.30 -9.83 -9.86
C ARG A 113 1.01 -10.57 -10.19
N GLU A 114 0.71 -11.67 -9.50
CA GLU A 114 -0.50 -12.47 -9.72
C GLU A 114 -1.77 -11.70 -9.38
N ILE A 115 -1.72 -10.82 -8.38
CA ILE A 115 -2.83 -9.94 -8.00
C ILE A 115 -3.02 -8.88 -9.10
N PHE A 116 -1.95 -8.22 -9.56
CA PHE A 116 -2.05 -7.24 -10.64
C PHE A 116 -2.57 -7.86 -11.93
N ARG A 117 -2.08 -9.06 -12.29
CA ARG A 117 -2.59 -9.84 -13.42
C ARG A 117 -4.08 -10.12 -13.27
N PHE A 118 -4.56 -10.50 -12.08
CA PHE A 118 -5.99 -10.69 -11.83
C PHE A 118 -6.78 -9.39 -12.04
N LEU A 119 -6.32 -8.26 -11.50
CA LEU A 119 -6.99 -6.96 -11.67
C LEU A 119 -7.10 -6.56 -13.14
N VAL A 120 -6.02 -6.71 -13.91
CA VAL A 120 -5.98 -6.38 -15.34
C VAL A 120 -6.83 -7.37 -16.16
N GLN A 121 -6.70 -8.67 -15.91
CA GLN A 121 -7.43 -9.73 -16.61
C GLN A 121 -8.96 -9.59 -16.50
N HIS A 122 -9.44 -9.09 -15.36
CA HIS A 122 -10.88 -8.90 -15.10
C HIS A 122 -11.35 -7.45 -15.30
N SER A 123 -10.55 -6.60 -15.95
CA SER A 123 -10.88 -5.20 -16.24
C SER A 123 -11.32 -4.41 -14.98
N LEU A 124 -10.65 -4.67 -13.85
CA LEU A 124 -10.86 -3.95 -12.60
C LEU A 124 -10.04 -2.66 -12.51
N VAL A 125 -9.17 -2.43 -13.49
CA VAL A 125 -8.36 -1.22 -13.67
C VAL A 125 -8.38 -0.81 -15.15
N ASP A 126 -8.25 0.49 -15.42
CA ASP A 126 -8.33 1.04 -16.78
C ASP A 126 -6.96 1.35 -17.37
N VAL A 127 -6.01 1.81 -16.54
CA VAL A 127 -4.69 2.26 -16.98
C VAL A 127 -3.63 1.69 -16.05
N VAL A 128 -2.53 1.20 -16.64
CA VAL A 128 -1.36 0.71 -15.89
C VAL A 128 -0.17 1.63 -16.17
N VAL A 129 0.50 2.05 -15.11
CA VAL A 129 1.77 2.79 -15.18
C VAL A 129 2.82 2.05 -14.36
N THR A 130 3.91 1.65 -15.01
CA THR A 130 5.03 0.99 -14.34
C THR A 130 6.36 1.35 -14.99
N THR A 131 7.45 1.00 -14.33
CA THR A 131 8.82 1.15 -14.82
C THR A 131 9.21 -0.02 -15.74
N ALA A 132 10.29 0.09 -16.52
CA ALA A 132 10.77 -0.97 -17.41
C ALA A 132 10.84 -2.36 -16.73
N GLY A 133 11.41 -2.41 -15.52
CA GLY A 133 11.48 -3.64 -14.72
C GLY A 133 10.11 -4.29 -14.43
N GLY A 134 9.05 -3.50 -14.32
CA GLY A 134 7.69 -4.02 -14.11
C GLY A 134 7.08 -4.66 -15.36
N VAL A 135 7.59 -4.32 -16.55
CA VAL A 135 7.19 -4.95 -17.81
C VAL A 135 8.05 -6.16 -18.09
N GLU A 136 9.38 -6.02 -18.09
CA GLU A 136 10.29 -7.11 -18.47
C GLU A 136 10.20 -8.29 -17.50
N GLU A 137 10.08 -8.05 -16.18
CA GLU A 137 10.02 -9.15 -15.21
C GLU A 137 8.71 -9.95 -15.30
N ASP A 138 7.62 -9.35 -15.80
CA ASP A 138 6.38 -10.09 -16.07
C ASP A 138 6.58 -11.12 -17.20
N PHE A 139 7.24 -10.71 -18.30
CA PHE A 139 7.60 -11.61 -19.38
C PHE A 139 8.64 -12.65 -18.95
N ILE A 140 9.69 -12.23 -18.24
CA ILE A 140 10.74 -13.13 -17.76
C ILE A 140 10.14 -14.25 -16.88
N LYS A 141 9.15 -13.94 -16.04
CA LYS A 141 8.46 -14.95 -15.21
C LYS A 141 7.71 -16.02 -16.00
N CYS A 142 7.37 -15.77 -17.26
CA CYS A 142 6.82 -16.78 -18.17
C CYS A 142 7.90 -17.70 -18.78
N LEU A 143 9.18 -17.30 -18.70
CA LEU A 143 10.33 -18.01 -19.27
C LEU A 143 11.18 -18.72 -18.20
N GLY A 144 11.17 -18.21 -16.97
CA GLY A 144 11.87 -18.80 -15.84
C GLY A 144 11.37 -18.26 -14.50
N PRO A 145 11.41 -19.08 -13.43
CA PRO A 145 10.93 -18.67 -12.12
C PRO A 145 11.88 -17.69 -11.40
N THR A 146 11.31 -16.94 -10.46
CA THR A 146 12.03 -16.16 -9.44
C THR A 146 11.97 -16.92 -8.11
N TYR A 147 13.06 -16.93 -7.35
CA TYR A 147 13.18 -17.71 -6.12
C TYR A 147 13.28 -16.82 -4.89
N LEU A 148 12.87 -17.35 -3.73
CA LEU A 148 13.11 -16.71 -2.44
C LEU A 148 14.57 -16.90 -2.02
N GLY A 149 15.18 -15.83 -1.52
CA GLY A 149 16.51 -15.77 -0.94
C GLY A 149 16.51 -14.92 0.33
N ASP A 150 17.60 -14.18 0.56
CA ASP A 150 17.77 -13.32 1.73
C ASP A 150 18.47 -12.00 1.36
N PHE A 151 18.13 -10.92 2.06
CA PHE A 151 18.73 -9.60 1.87
C PHE A 151 20.26 -9.59 2.09
N HIS A 152 20.75 -10.46 2.98
CA HIS A 152 22.14 -10.48 3.43
C HIS A 152 23.04 -11.40 2.60
N LEU A 153 22.52 -12.03 1.54
CA LEU A 153 23.34 -12.88 0.67
C LEU A 153 24.50 -12.08 0.05
N PRO A 154 25.77 -12.54 0.18
CA PRO A 154 26.93 -11.80 -0.30
C PRO A 154 26.91 -11.62 -1.82
N GLY A 155 26.83 -10.37 -2.29
CA GLY A 155 26.75 -10.05 -3.72
C GLY A 155 27.93 -10.62 -4.54
N ALA A 156 29.13 -10.68 -3.96
CA ALA A 156 30.30 -11.27 -4.63
C ALA A 156 30.15 -12.77 -4.91
N GLN A 157 29.47 -13.53 -4.05
CA GLN A 157 29.20 -14.94 -4.26
C GLN A 157 28.10 -15.12 -5.31
N LEU A 158 27.00 -14.37 -5.17
CA LEU A 158 25.89 -14.40 -6.13
C LEU A 158 26.36 -14.07 -7.55
N ARG A 159 27.23 -13.06 -7.70
CA ARG A 159 27.79 -12.69 -9.00
C ARG A 159 28.64 -13.80 -9.61
N LYS A 160 29.47 -14.49 -8.80
CA LYS A 160 30.25 -15.65 -9.26
C LYS A 160 29.38 -16.82 -9.72
N GLN A 161 28.15 -16.91 -9.19
CA GLN A 161 27.17 -17.94 -9.54
C GLN A 161 26.20 -17.50 -10.64
N GLY A 162 26.29 -16.26 -11.15
CA GLY A 162 25.34 -15.75 -12.14
C GLY A 162 23.92 -15.58 -11.59
N ILE A 163 23.77 -15.20 -10.32
CA ILE A 163 22.49 -14.98 -9.67
C ILE A 163 22.32 -13.48 -9.39
N ASN A 164 21.21 -12.89 -9.84
CA ASN A 164 20.84 -11.51 -9.54
C ASN A 164 19.94 -11.47 -8.31
N ARG A 165 20.15 -10.49 -7.43
CA ARG A 165 19.34 -10.31 -6.20
C ARG A 165 18.46 -9.07 -6.28
N ILE A 166 17.19 -9.24 -5.95
CA ILE A 166 16.18 -8.19 -5.83
C ILE A 166 15.62 -8.24 -4.41
N GLY A 167 16.18 -7.45 -3.49
CA GLY A 167 15.82 -7.56 -2.06
C GLY A 167 16.16 -8.94 -1.49
N ASN A 168 15.13 -9.71 -1.11
CA ASN A 168 15.21 -11.12 -0.72
C ASN A 168 14.74 -12.09 -1.82
N LEU A 169 14.74 -11.67 -3.09
CA LEU A 169 14.41 -12.52 -4.24
C LEU A 169 15.66 -12.75 -5.09
N LEU A 170 15.70 -13.89 -5.78
CA LEU A 170 16.81 -14.32 -6.63
C LEU A 170 16.31 -14.66 -8.04
N VAL A 171 17.00 -14.13 -9.05
CA VAL A 171 16.73 -14.37 -10.46
C VAL A 171 18.02 -14.91 -11.11
N PRO A 172 18.03 -16.17 -11.58
CA PRO A 172 19.16 -16.70 -12.34
C PRO A 172 19.40 -15.90 -13.62
N ASN A 173 20.67 -15.67 -13.98
CA ASN A 173 21.03 -14.99 -15.24
C ASN A 173 20.43 -15.68 -16.47
N GLU A 174 20.28 -17.00 -16.44
CA GLU A 174 19.68 -17.78 -17.52
C GLU A 174 18.29 -17.26 -17.91
N ASN A 175 17.53 -16.71 -16.96
CA ASN A 175 16.23 -16.12 -17.25
C ASN A 175 16.34 -14.91 -18.20
N TYR A 176 17.41 -14.11 -18.07
CA TYR A 176 17.67 -12.98 -18.96
C TYR A 176 18.17 -13.44 -20.33
N CYS A 177 18.97 -14.50 -20.40
CA CYS A 177 19.36 -15.11 -21.68
C CYS A 177 18.13 -15.61 -22.44
N LYS A 178 17.20 -16.31 -21.77
CA LYS A 178 15.93 -16.74 -22.37
C LYS A 178 15.08 -15.57 -22.83
N PHE A 179 15.11 -14.47 -22.10
CA PHE A 179 14.39 -13.25 -22.47
C PHE A 179 15.00 -12.60 -23.72
N GLU A 180 16.33 -12.54 -23.83
CA GLU A 180 17.02 -12.08 -25.03
C GLU A 180 16.64 -12.92 -26.26
N ASP A 181 16.73 -14.25 -26.14
CA ASP A 181 16.35 -15.19 -27.20
C ASP A 181 14.88 -15.01 -27.64
N TRP A 182 14.00 -14.64 -26.71
CA TRP A 182 12.57 -14.41 -26.98
C TRP A 182 12.27 -13.03 -27.56
N VAL A 183 12.92 -11.97 -27.06
CA VAL A 183 12.58 -10.58 -27.41
C VAL A 183 13.25 -10.12 -28.70
N VAL A 184 14.48 -10.57 -28.99
CA VAL A 184 15.24 -10.10 -30.16
C VAL A 184 14.50 -10.35 -31.48
N PRO A 185 13.92 -11.53 -31.76
CA PRO A 185 13.14 -11.73 -32.99
C PRO A 185 11.89 -10.84 -33.10
N ILE A 186 11.33 -10.39 -31.97
CA ILE A 186 10.22 -9.43 -31.95
C ILE A 186 10.74 -8.05 -32.33
N LEU A 187 11.90 -7.64 -31.79
CA LEU A 187 12.53 -6.36 -32.11
C LEU A 187 12.93 -6.26 -33.59
N ASP A 188 13.46 -7.35 -34.18
CA ASP A 188 13.77 -7.40 -35.61
C ASP A 188 12.52 -7.14 -36.47
N ARG A 189 11.40 -7.77 -36.13
CA ARG A 189 10.11 -7.54 -36.81
C ARG A 189 9.61 -6.11 -36.66
N LEU A 190 9.70 -5.54 -35.45
CA LEU A 190 9.31 -4.16 -35.20
C LEU A 190 10.15 -3.17 -36.02
N LEU A 191 11.44 -3.47 -36.23
CA LEU A 191 12.32 -2.67 -37.09
C LEU A 191 11.91 -2.78 -38.56
N GLU A 192 11.61 -3.98 -39.06
CA GLU A 192 11.10 -4.19 -40.43
C GLU A 192 9.79 -3.41 -40.67
N GLU A 193 8.84 -3.52 -39.74
CA GLU A 193 7.56 -2.79 -39.79
C GLU A 193 7.81 -1.28 -39.87
N GLN A 194 8.66 -0.73 -38.98
CA GLN A 194 9.02 0.70 -38.97
C GLN A 194 9.68 1.17 -40.27
N GLN A 195 10.46 0.34 -40.95
CA GLN A 195 11.12 0.70 -42.20
C GLN A 195 10.22 0.56 -43.43
N SER A 196 9.15 -0.25 -43.32
CA SER A 196 8.21 -0.52 -44.40
C SER A 196 7.04 0.47 -44.47
N GLU A 197 6.82 1.25 -43.42
CA GLU A 197 5.91 2.42 -43.36
C GLU A 197 6.61 3.70 -43.86
#